data_AF-A0A920JEH4-F1
#
_entry.id   AF-A0A920JEH4-F1
#
_cell.length_a   1.000
_cell.length_b   1.000
_cell.length_c   1.000
_cell.angle_alpha   90.00
_cell.angle_beta   90.00
_cell.angle_gamma   90.00
#
_symmetry.space_group_name_H-M   'P 1'
#
loop_
_entity.id
_entity.type
_entity.pdbx_description
1 polymer ?
#
loop_
_entity_poly.entity_id
_entity_poly.type
_entity_poly.pdbx_seq_one_letter_code
_entity_poly.pdbx_strand_id
1 'polypeptide(L)'
;MLPRILGTLALPKAGLLLLSALEHAHVGQKVALCSFNDGVEILIFEVESDNEGVNPIEHQIKNRSDLSYGKFLQWREMLPVQPPNRPAPSRISASASKRESDWKHGFIASRGDQSGLIHMPPSRLSIDETDNDDAMLMQSMAASIGKVATFTVDHLVYSQNPPVVFAVVDFDNGGRIPIEITDVAENEVEIGMNVEPTFRKLFTADGIHNYFWKVRPIRSTKE
;
A
#
# COMPACT_ATOMS: atom_id res chain seq x y z
N MET A 1 6.37 20.59 17.15
CA MET A 1 6.91 20.93 15.82
C MET A 1 6.06 20.35 14.68
N LEU A 2 5.65 19.07 14.75
CA LEU A 2 4.84 18.40 13.70
C LEU A 2 3.49 19.04 13.32
N PRO A 3 2.68 19.62 14.23
CA PRO A 3 1.41 20.24 13.83
C PRO A 3 1.58 21.37 12.82
N ARG A 4 2.75 22.03 12.84
CA ARG A 4 3.10 23.14 11.95
C ARG A 4 3.59 22.67 10.57
N ILE A 5 4.10 21.44 10.49
CA ILE A 5 4.67 20.84 9.28
C ILE A 5 3.64 20.01 8.52
N LEU A 6 2.76 19.29 9.23
CA LEU A 6 1.79 18.37 8.62
C LEU A 6 0.45 19.02 8.22
N GLY A 7 0.20 20.28 8.60
CA GLY A 7 -1.06 20.97 8.32
C GLY A 7 -2.28 20.31 8.99
N THR A 8 -3.46 20.50 8.42
CA THR A 8 -4.73 19.97 8.97
C THR A 8 -4.95 18.53 8.52
N LEU A 9 -4.52 17.59 9.35
CA LEU A 9 -4.65 16.15 9.09
C LEU A 9 -6.06 15.58 9.42
N ALA A 10 -6.97 16.37 9.98
CA ALA A 10 -8.29 15.91 10.43
C ALA A 10 -8.20 14.64 11.31
N LEU A 11 -8.89 13.56 10.94
CA LEU A 11 -9.04 12.33 11.74
C LEU A 11 -7.71 11.66 12.17
N PRO A 12 -6.71 11.42 11.30
CA PRO A 12 -5.45 10.78 11.69
C PRO A 12 -4.53 11.66 12.57
N LYS A 13 -4.88 12.92 12.85
CA LYS A 13 -4.00 13.84 13.58
C LYS A 13 -3.59 13.31 14.95
N ALA A 14 -4.55 12.75 15.71
CA ALA A 14 -4.27 12.23 17.06
C ALA A 14 -3.29 11.05 17.03
N GLY A 15 -3.50 10.10 16.10
CA GLY A 15 -2.61 8.96 15.91
C GLY A 15 -1.21 9.36 15.46
N LEU A 16 -1.09 10.31 14.52
CA LEU A 16 0.22 10.79 14.06
C LEU A 16 0.99 11.56 15.14
N LEU A 17 0.29 12.29 16.02
CA LEU A 17 0.93 12.93 17.17
C LEU A 17 1.39 11.90 18.21
N LEU A 18 0.59 10.85 18.45
CA LEU A 18 0.98 9.75 19.33
C LEU A 18 2.20 9.01 18.77
N LEU A 19 2.18 8.63 17.49
CA LEU A 19 3.30 7.97 16.82
C LEU A 19 4.58 8.82 16.91
N SER A 20 4.47 10.11 16.61
CA SER A 20 5.63 10.99 16.73
C SER A 20 6.16 11.11 18.16
N ALA A 21 5.28 11.09 19.17
CA ALA A 21 5.72 11.08 20.57
C ALA A 21 6.41 9.76 20.94
N LEU A 22 5.89 8.62 20.47
CA LEU A 22 6.47 7.30 20.69
C LEU A 22 7.82 7.11 19.98
N GLU A 23 8.01 7.72 18.80
CA GLU A 23 9.30 7.71 18.08
C GLU A 23 10.46 8.32 18.89
N HIS A 24 10.16 9.20 19.85
CA HIS A 24 11.15 9.90 20.68
C HIS A 24 11.06 9.50 22.17
N ALA A 25 10.21 8.52 22.50
CA ALA A 25 10.00 8.08 23.88
C ALA A 25 10.97 6.96 24.26
N HIS A 26 11.31 6.89 25.55
CA HIS A 26 12.14 5.82 26.09
C HIS A 26 11.28 4.74 26.77
N VAL A 27 11.81 3.52 26.88
CA VAL A 27 11.17 2.45 27.65
C VAL A 27 10.89 2.90 29.09
N GLY A 28 9.68 2.61 29.57
CA GLY A 28 9.14 3.05 30.87
C GLY A 28 8.57 4.47 30.89
N GLN A 29 8.67 5.24 29.79
CA GLN A 29 8.06 6.56 29.70
C GLN A 29 6.54 6.46 29.53
N LYS A 30 5.80 7.33 30.21
CA LYS A 30 4.35 7.47 30.03
C LYS A 30 4.03 8.58 29.04
N VAL A 31 3.21 8.27 28.05
CA VAL A 31 2.76 9.19 27.01
C VAL A 31 1.25 9.38 27.13
N ALA A 32 0.79 10.61 27.26
CA ALA A 32 -0.63 10.95 27.29
C ALA A 32 -1.07 11.55 25.95
N LEU A 33 -2.06 10.93 25.30
CA LEU A 33 -2.77 11.50 24.17
C LEU A 33 -4.03 12.19 24.68
N CYS A 34 -4.02 13.52 24.69
CA CYS A 34 -5.16 14.33 25.09
C CYS A 34 -5.95 14.79 23.86
N SER A 35 -7.22 14.39 23.79
CA SER A 35 -8.16 14.79 22.76
C SER A 35 -9.18 15.77 23.34
N PHE A 36 -9.26 16.96 22.74
CA PHE A 36 -10.20 18.02 23.12
C PHE A 36 -11.21 18.18 21.98
N ASN A 37 -12.38 17.56 22.14
CA ASN A 37 -13.49 17.65 21.19
C ASN A 37 -14.74 18.13 21.96
N ASP A 38 -15.84 17.37 21.94
CA ASP A 38 -17.00 17.57 22.81
C ASP A 38 -16.75 16.95 24.19
N GLY A 39 -15.80 17.54 24.91
CA GLY A 39 -15.24 17.01 26.16
C GLY A 39 -13.74 16.76 26.09
N VAL A 40 -13.21 16.09 27.12
CA VAL A 40 -11.80 15.75 27.24
C VAL A 40 -11.65 14.24 27.38
N GLU A 41 -10.97 13.62 26.43
CA GLU A 41 -10.57 12.23 26.49
C GLU A 41 -9.04 12.16 26.61
N ILE A 42 -8.55 11.37 27.57
CA ILE A 42 -7.12 11.19 27.81
C ILE A 42 -6.82 9.70 27.77
N LEU A 43 -6.00 9.29 26.81
CA LEU A 43 -5.44 7.95 26.73
C LEU A 43 -3.99 7.99 27.23
N ILE A 44 -3.65 7.14 28.19
CA ILE A 44 -2.30 7.05 28.77
C ILE A 44 -1.67 5.74 28.31
N PHE A 45 -0.50 5.84 27.73
CA PHE A 45 0.30 4.71 27.25
C PHE A 45 1.61 4.64 28.03
N GLU A 46 2.09 3.44 28.29
CA GLU A 46 3.44 3.19 28.81
C GLU A 46 4.25 2.47 27.73
N VAL A 47 5.47 2.94 27.49
CA VAL A 47 6.35 2.36 26.46
C VAL A 47 7.04 1.13 27.04
N GLU A 48 6.65 -0.05 26.59
CA GLU A 48 7.21 -1.32 27.11
C GLU A 48 8.43 -1.82 26.33
N SER A 49 8.66 -1.34 25.11
CA SER A 49 9.76 -1.78 24.24
C SER A 49 10.25 -0.66 23.33
N ASP A 50 11.45 -0.83 22.79
CA ASP A 50 11.93 0.01 21.70
C ASP A 50 11.11 -0.20 20.42
N ASN A 51 11.03 0.85 19.61
CA ASN A 51 10.33 0.84 18.32
C ASN A 51 11.29 0.39 17.21
N GLU A 52 11.52 -0.91 17.05
CA GLU A 52 12.45 -1.43 16.02
C GLU A 52 11.87 -1.45 14.59
N GLY A 53 10.58 -1.15 14.40
CA GLY A 53 9.87 -1.42 13.14
C GLY A 53 9.16 -0.25 12.46
N VAL A 54 9.39 1.01 12.85
CA VAL A 54 8.60 2.14 12.34
C VAL A 54 9.44 3.05 11.45
N ASN A 55 9.01 3.24 10.19
CA ASN A 55 9.51 4.31 9.32
C ASN A 55 9.13 5.66 9.95
N PRO A 56 10.08 6.44 10.52
CA PRO A 56 9.72 7.60 11.34
C PRO A 56 8.97 8.66 10.54
N ILE A 57 8.06 9.40 11.17
CA ILE A 57 7.27 10.44 10.50
C ILE A 57 8.18 11.49 9.86
N GLU A 58 9.29 11.86 10.51
CA GLU A 58 10.27 12.79 9.94
C GLU A 58 10.86 12.27 8.62
N HIS A 59 11.15 10.98 8.56
CA HIS A 59 11.66 10.33 7.36
C HIS A 59 10.60 10.28 6.25
N GLN A 60 9.35 10.00 6.59
CA GLN A 60 8.23 10.05 5.64
C GLN A 60 8.03 11.46 5.06
N ILE A 61 8.19 12.51 5.88
CA ILE A 61 8.09 13.91 5.45
C ILE A 61 9.25 14.28 4.52
N LYS A 62 10.47 13.82 4.81
CA LYS A 62 11.66 14.04 3.96
C LYS A 62 11.53 13.34 2.60
N ASN A 63 10.96 12.13 2.59
CA ASN A 63 10.79 11.32 1.38
C ASN A 63 9.38 11.42 0.77
N ARG A 64 8.68 12.55 0.99
CA ARG A 64 7.38 12.79 0.37
C ARG A 64 7.57 13.23 -1.08
N SER A 65 6.56 12.95 -1.91
CA SER A 65 6.41 13.60 -3.21
C SER A 65 5.58 14.85 -3.03
N ASP A 66 6.01 15.97 -3.61
CA ASP A 66 5.21 17.20 -3.59
C ASP A 66 4.02 17.08 -4.57
N LEU A 67 2.91 17.69 -4.18
CA LEU A 67 1.67 17.67 -4.94
C LEU A 67 1.38 19.08 -5.45
N SER A 68 1.19 19.23 -6.78
CA SER A 68 0.73 20.50 -7.33
C SER A 68 -0.64 20.87 -6.74
N TYR A 69 -0.87 22.17 -6.53
CA TYR A 69 -2.13 22.64 -5.96
C TYR A 69 -3.35 22.22 -6.80
N GLY A 70 -3.23 22.19 -8.13
CA GLY A 70 -4.27 21.69 -9.03
C GLY A 70 -4.63 20.21 -8.78
N LYS A 71 -3.62 19.33 -8.71
CA LYS A 71 -3.85 17.91 -8.36
C LYS A 71 -4.46 17.75 -6.96
N PHE A 72 -4.01 18.56 -5.99
CA PHE A 72 -4.62 18.59 -4.66
C PHE A 72 -6.10 18.92 -4.73
N LEU A 73 -6.49 20.01 -5.40
CA LEU A 73 -7.91 20.40 -5.53
C LEU A 73 -8.74 19.33 -6.27
N GLN A 74 -8.18 18.72 -7.31
CA GLN A 74 -8.82 17.61 -8.03
C GLN A 74 -9.07 16.41 -7.10
N TRP A 75 -8.05 15.95 -6.36
CA TRP A 75 -8.17 14.80 -5.45
C TRP A 75 -9.05 15.08 -4.24
N ARG A 76 -9.20 16.35 -3.87
CA ARG A 76 -10.16 16.80 -2.84
C ARG A 76 -11.56 17.04 -3.39
N GLU A 77 -11.79 16.75 -4.68
CA GLU A 77 -13.07 16.95 -5.37
C GLU A 77 -13.55 18.41 -5.34
N MET A 78 -12.61 19.36 -5.19
CA MET A 78 -12.86 20.81 -5.16
C MET A 78 -12.74 21.45 -6.55
N LEU A 79 -12.04 20.78 -7.47
CA LEU A 79 -11.95 21.16 -8.88
C LEU A 79 -12.60 20.07 -9.73
N PRO A 80 -13.75 20.33 -10.39
CA PRO A 80 -14.36 19.35 -11.27
C PRO A 80 -13.47 19.13 -12.49
N VAL A 81 -13.19 17.86 -12.78
CA VAL A 81 -12.45 17.44 -13.98
C VAL A 81 -13.39 16.68 -14.91
N GLN A 82 -13.16 16.82 -16.22
CA GLN A 82 -13.94 16.08 -17.21
C GLN A 82 -13.71 14.58 -17.02
N PRO A 83 -14.78 13.77 -16.85
CA PRO A 83 -14.63 12.34 -16.67
C PRO A 83 -14.10 11.68 -17.95
N PRO A 84 -13.47 10.50 -17.85
CA PRO A 84 -12.99 9.78 -19.01
C PRO A 84 -14.16 9.44 -19.93
N ASN A 85 -13.93 9.45 -21.24
CA ASN A 85 -14.92 8.99 -22.23
C ASN A 85 -14.93 7.45 -22.29
N ARG A 86 -15.21 6.80 -21.15
CA ARG A 86 -15.30 5.35 -20.98
C ARG A 86 -16.45 5.02 -20.02
N PRO A 87 -17.08 3.85 -20.16
CA PRO A 87 -18.03 3.37 -19.15
C PRO A 87 -17.41 3.34 -17.76
N ALA A 88 -18.23 3.63 -16.75
CA ALA A 88 -17.80 3.50 -15.35
C ALA A 88 -17.42 2.03 -15.04
N PRO A 89 -16.47 1.80 -14.13
CA PRO A 89 -16.16 0.45 -13.66
C PRO A 89 -17.41 -0.23 -13.10
N SER A 90 -17.57 -1.52 -13.38
CA SER A 90 -18.61 -2.31 -12.74
C SER A 90 -18.30 -2.52 -11.26
N ARG A 91 -19.35 -2.63 -10.44
CA ARG A 91 -19.20 -2.97 -9.03
C ARG A 91 -18.52 -4.33 -8.86
N ILE A 92 -17.65 -4.44 -7.87
CA ILE A 92 -17.00 -5.72 -7.55
C ILE A 92 -17.99 -6.68 -6.90
N SER A 93 -17.87 -7.98 -7.20
CA SER A 93 -18.67 -9.01 -6.54
C SER A 93 -18.26 -9.15 -5.06
N ALA A 94 -19.22 -8.94 -4.16
CA ALA A 94 -19.00 -9.11 -2.72
C ALA A 94 -18.73 -10.57 -2.35
N SER A 95 -19.41 -11.53 -2.99
CA SER A 95 -19.21 -12.96 -2.71
C SER A 95 -17.83 -13.44 -3.19
N ALA A 96 -17.37 -12.98 -4.36
CA ALA A 96 -16.01 -13.25 -4.83
C ALA A 96 -14.97 -12.60 -3.91
N SER A 97 -15.16 -11.33 -3.53
CA SER A 97 -14.26 -10.63 -2.61
C SER A 97 -14.16 -11.30 -1.24
N LYS A 98 -15.25 -11.92 -0.76
CA LYS A 98 -15.27 -12.65 0.51
C LYS A 98 -14.53 -13.99 0.41
N ARG A 99 -14.73 -14.74 -0.69
CA ARG A 99 -14.03 -16.02 -0.91
C ARG A 99 -12.52 -15.81 -1.10
N GLU A 100 -12.15 -14.80 -1.87
CA GLU A 100 -10.75 -14.48 -2.17
C GLU A 100 -10.16 -13.46 -1.18
N SER A 101 -10.68 -13.39 0.06
CA SER A 101 -10.31 -12.32 1.00
C SER A 101 -8.82 -12.36 1.36
N ASP A 102 -8.26 -13.56 1.49
CA ASP A 102 -6.85 -13.77 1.84
C ASP A 102 -5.93 -13.27 0.74
N TRP A 103 -6.27 -13.55 -0.52
CA TRP A 103 -5.56 -13.00 -1.67
C TRP A 103 -5.76 -11.48 -1.79
N LYS A 104 -7.03 -11.05 -1.77
CA LYS A 104 -7.43 -9.68 -2.05
C LYS A 104 -6.91 -8.68 -1.01
N HIS A 105 -7.04 -9.02 0.26
CA HIS A 105 -6.72 -8.12 1.37
C HIS A 105 -5.39 -8.49 2.04
N GLY A 106 -5.06 -9.78 2.13
CA GLY A 106 -3.83 -10.25 2.77
C GLY A 106 -2.62 -10.40 1.84
N PHE A 107 -2.82 -10.34 0.52
CA PHE A 107 -1.79 -10.68 -0.47
C PHE A 107 -1.19 -12.09 -0.25
N ILE A 108 -2.05 -13.01 0.17
CA ILE A 108 -1.64 -14.38 0.49
C ILE A 108 -1.65 -15.20 -0.80
N ALA A 109 -0.45 -15.58 -1.25
CA ALA A 109 -0.19 -16.49 -2.37
C ALA A 109 -0.29 -17.95 -1.93
N SER A 110 -0.37 -18.88 -2.88
CA SER A 110 -0.14 -20.30 -2.60
C SER A 110 1.30 -20.69 -2.95
N ARG A 111 1.87 -21.60 -2.17
CA ARG A 111 3.23 -22.11 -2.33
C ARG A 111 3.20 -23.64 -2.37
N GLY A 112 3.90 -24.23 -3.34
CA GLY A 112 4.12 -25.67 -3.43
C GLY A 112 4.61 -26.25 -2.10
N ASP A 113 4.05 -27.39 -1.70
CA ASP A 113 4.41 -28.07 -0.45
C ASP A 113 5.81 -28.69 -0.52
N GLN A 114 6.27 -29.05 -1.71
CA GLN A 114 7.58 -29.66 -1.94
C GLN A 114 8.53 -28.77 -2.73
N SER A 115 8.08 -28.22 -3.86
CA SER A 115 8.90 -27.41 -4.76
C SER A 115 9.20 -26.02 -4.19
N GLY A 116 8.32 -25.51 -3.32
CA GLY A 116 8.35 -24.13 -2.85
C GLY A 116 7.93 -23.11 -3.90
N LEU A 117 7.43 -23.52 -5.07
CA LEU A 117 6.99 -22.63 -6.15
C LEU A 117 5.79 -21.77 -5.71
N ILE A 118 5.89 -20.45 -5.89
CA ILE A 118 4.85 -19.50 -5.48
C ILE A 118 3.94 -19.16 -6.67
N HIS A 119 2.63 -19.31 -6.47
CA HIS A 119 1.58 -19.01 -7.44
C HIS A 119 0.82 -17.74 -7.06
N MET A 120 0.75 -16.80 -8.00
CA MET A 120 0.09 -15.50 -7.83
C MET A 120 -0.71 -15.18 -9.11
N PRO A 121 -2.06 -15.31 -9.11
CA PRO A 121 -2.94 -15.59 -7.96
C PRO A 121 -2.78 -16.99 -7.36
N PRO A 122 -3.28 -17.22 -6.11
CA PRO A 122 -3.25 -18.52 -5.47
C PRO A 122 -3.95 -19.58 -6.30
N SER A 123 -3.30 -20.72 -6.43
CA SER A 123 -3.84 -21.93 -7.06
C SER A 123 -3.80 -23.09 -6.08
N ARG A 124 -4.78 -23.99 -6.19
CA ARG A 124 -4.82 -25.28 -5.48
C ARG A 124 -3.96 -26.35 -6.15
N LEU A 125 -3.59 -26.11 -7.40
CA LEU A 125 -2.78 -27.00 -8.24
C LEU A 125 -1.47 -26.29 -8.57
N SER A 126 -0.36 -27.01 -8.45
CA SER A 126 0.93 -26.52 -8.91
C SER A 126 1.15 -26.89 -10.38
N ILE A 127 2.04 -26.14 -11.03
CA ILE A 127 2.57 -26.52 -12.34
C ILE A 127 3.76 -27.48 -12.20
N ASP A 128 4.38 -27.52 -11.02
CA ASP A 128 5.43 -28.47 -10.69
C ASP A 128 4.79 -29.80 -10.28
N GLU A 129 5.13 -30.87 -11.00
CA GLU A 129 4.58 -32.21 -10.79
C GLU A 129 4.99 -32.84 -9.46
N THR A 130 5.98 -32.25 -8.75
CA THR A 130 6.41 -32.74 -7.43
C THR A 130 5.48 -32.31 -6.30
N ASP A 131 4.73 -31.22 -6.48
CA ASP A 131 3.78 -30.75 -5.47
C ASP A 131 2.50 -31.60 -5.48
N ASN A 132 1.93 -31.82 -4.30
CA ASN A 132 0.67 -32.55 -4.20
C ASN A 132 -0.51 -31.62 -4.49
N ASP A 133 -1.48 -32.12 -5.28
CA ASP A 133 -2.75 -31.45 -5.49
C ASP A 133 -3.44 -31.14 -4.14
N ASP A 134 -4.00 -29.94 -4.01
CA ASP A 134 -4.69 -29.46 -2.80
C ASP A 134 -3.84 -29.39 -1.52
N ALA A 135 -2.52 -29.59 -1.57
CA ALA A 135 -1.62 -29.52 -0.42
C ALA A 135 -0.89 -28.17 -0.28
N MET A 136 -1.18 -27.20 -1.16
CA MET A 136 -0.48 -25.93 -1.24
C MET A 136 -0.48 -25.17 0.10
N LEU A 137 0.69 -24.68 0.50
CA LEU A 137 0.87 -23.85 1.68
C LEU A 137 0.48 -22.40 1.38
N MET A 138 -0.03 -21.68 2.36
CA MET A 138 -0.37 -20.26 2.22
C MET A 138 0.82 -19.40 2.64
N GLN A 139 1.24 -18.46 1.78
CA GLN A 139 2.35 -17.55 2.04
C GLN A 139 1.93 -16.10 1.86
N SER A 140 2.13 -15.28 2.89
CA SER A 140 1.95 -13.83 2.78
C SER A 140 3.07 -13.23 1.92
N MET A 141 2.69 -12.46 0.90
CA MET A 141 3.60 -11.71 0.06
C MET A 141 3.65 -10.22 0.44
N ALA A 142 2.90 -9.82 1.47
CA ALA A 142 2.70 -8.41 1.84
C ALA A 142 4.00 -7.67 2.21
N ALA A 143 5.00 -8.39 2.70
CA ALA A 143 6.32 -7.86 3.07
C ALA A 143 7.44 -8.32 2.12
N SER A 144 7.10 -9.02 1.03
CA SER A 144 8.09 -9.51 0.07
C SER A 144 8.57 -8.36 -0.81
N ILE A 145 9.87 -8.10 -0.79
CA ILE A 145 10.49 -7.19 -1.76
C ILE A 145 10.42 -7.84 -3.14
N GLY A 146 10.20 -7.05 -4.17
CA GLY A 146 10.24 -7.49 -5.55
C GLY A 146 11.09 -6.59 -6.43
N LYS A 147 11.32 -7.05 -7.65
CA LYS A 147 12.10 -6.38 -8.67
C LYS A 147 11.28 -6.25 -9.96
N VAL A 148 11.28 -5.05 -10.56
CA VAL A 148 10.60 -4.80 -11.83
C VAL A 148 11.28 -5.60 -12.95
N ALA A 149 10.59 -6.58 -13.51
CA ALA A 149 11.07 -7.38 -14.64
C ALA A 149 10.86 -6.65 -15.98
N THR A 150 9.71 -6.00 -16.13
CA THR A 150 9.38 -5.12 -17.27
C THR A 150 8.23 -4.20 -16.88
N PHE A 151 8.05 -3.09 -17.60
CA PHE A 151 6.96 -2.14 -17.33
C PHE A 151 6.43 -1.48 -18.61
N THR A 152 5.30 -0.80 -18.47
CA THR A 152 4.68 0.02 -19.51
C THR A 152 4.04 1.25 -18.86
N VAL A 153 4.19 2.41 -19.50
CA VAL A 153 3.54 3.66 -19.11
C VAL A 153 2.31 3.86 -19.99
N ASP A 154 1.12 3.80 -19.39
CA ASP A 154 -0.17 3.90 -20.07
C ASP A 154 -0.81 5.27 -19.79
N HIS A 155 -0.90 6.09 -20.84
CA HIS A 155 -1.56 7.40 -20.83
C HIS A 155 -3.06 7.34 -21.20
N LEU A 156 -3.55 6.18 -21.64
CA LEU A 156 -4.91 5.99 -22.15
C LEU A 156 -5.87 5.42 -21.11
N VAL A 157 -5.37 4.59 -20.19
CA VAL A 157 -6.20 4.09 -19.09
C VAL A 157 -6.57 5.24 -18.15
N TYR A 158 -7.81 5.23 -17.68
CA TYR A 158 -8.24 6.23 -16.71
C TYR A 158 -7.61 5.98 -15.34
N SER A 159 -7.06 7.05 -14.76
CA SER A 159 -6.55 7.10 -13.39
C SER A 159 -6.74 8.50 -12.83
N GLN A 160 -6.90 8.61 -11.51
CA GLN A 160 -6.89 9.89 -10.81
C GLN A 160 -5.48 10.53 -10.78
N ASN A 161 -4.45 9.74 -11.07
CA ASN A 161 -3.07 10.20 -11.21
C ASN A 161 -2.46 9.58 -12.47
N PRO A 162 -2.78 10.10 -13.67
CA PRO A 162 -2.19 9.61 -14.91
C PRO A 162 -0.72 10.09 -15.04
N PRO A 163 0.12 9.35 -15.80
CA PRO A 163 -0.18 8.04 -16.39
C PRO A 163 -0.19 6.90 -15.35
N VAL A 164 -0.74 5.74 -15.75
CA VAL A 164 -0.61 4.51 -14.96
C VAL A 164 0.63 3.77 -15.40
N VAL A 165 1.44 3.33 -14.44
CA VAL A 165 2.59 2.47 -14.70
C VAL A 165 2.20 1.04 -14.34
N PHE A 166 2.11 0.17 -15.34
CA PHE A 166 1.95 -1.27 -15.15
C PHE A 166 3.31 -1.95 -15.21
N ALA A 167 3.55 -2.92 -14.35
CA ALA A 167 4.78 -3.69 -14.37
C ALA A 167 4.52 -5.18 -14.15
N VAL A 168 5.47 -5.99 -14.60
CA VAL A 168 5.61 -7.36 -14.14
C VAL A 168 6.70 -7.35 -13.08
N VAL A 169 6.38 -7.85 -11.88
CA VAL A 169 7.29 -7.86 -10.74
C VAL A 169 7.64 -9.29 -10.38
N ASP A 170 8.93 -9.54 -10.17
CA ASP A 170 9.48 -10.77 -9.60
C ASP A 170 9.73 -10.55 -8.11
N PHE A 171 9.10 -11.34 -7.25
CA PHE A 171 9.30 -11.24 -5.81
C PHE A 171 10.47 -12.09 -5.33
N ASP A 172 11.13 -11.61 -4.27
CA ASP A 172 12.17 -12.35 -3.56
C ASP A 172 11.58 -13.65 -3.01
N ASN A 173 12.30 -14.75 -3.20
CA ASN A 173 11.85 -16.13 -2.91
C ASN A 173 10.74 -16.66 -3.83
N GLY A 174 10.45 -15.98 -4.94
CA GLY A 174 9.56 -16.47 -5.99
C GLY A 174 8.23 -15.74 -6.09
N GLY A 175 7.48 -16.06 -7.14
CA GLY A 175 6.23 -15.40 -7.48
C GLY A 175 6.47 -14.26 -8.49
N ARG A 176 5.65 -14.24 -9.54
CA ARG A 176 5.64 -13.21 -10.58
C ARG A 176 4.21 -12.76 -10.82
N ILE A 177 3.97 -11.46 -10.85
CA ILE A 177 2.63 -10.93 -11.12
C ILE A 177 2.67 -9.62 -11.91
N PRO A 178 1.75 -9.41 -12.88
CA PRO A 178 1.47 -8.08 -13.41
C PRO A 178 0.72 -7.23 -12.36
N ILE A 179 1.28 -6.09 -12.00
CA ILE A 179 0.75 -5.20 -10.96
C ILE A 179 1.07 -3.73 -11.26
N GLU A 180 0.23 -2.82 -10.80
CA GLU A 180 0.46 -1.38 -10.94
C GLU A 180 1.55 -0.89 -9.97
N ILE A 181 2.46 -0.06 -10.48
CA ILE A 181 3.40 0.70 -9.65
C ILE A 181 2.75 2.02 -9.23
N THR A 182 2.94 2.40 -7.97
CA THR A 182 2.47 3.65 -7.40
C THR A 182 3.62 4.40 -6.73
N ASP A 183 3.38 5.66 -6.38
CA ASP A 183 4.38 6.56 -5.76
C ASP A 183 5.70 6.70 -6.55
N VAL A 184 5.62 6.68 -7.89
CA VAL A 184 6.76 6.85 -8.81
C VAL A 184 6.37 7.79 -9.94
N ALA A 185 7.30 8.63 -10.41
CA ALA A 185 7.10 9.37 -11.65
C ALA A 185 7.37 8.48 -12.88
N GLU A 186 6.78 8.83 -14.03
CA GLU A 186 6.90 8.04 -15.27
C GLU A 186 8.35 7.88 -15.76
N ASN A 187 9.21 8.84 -15.45
CA ASN A 187 10.62 8.87 -15.83
C ASN A 187 11.57 8.30 -14.76
N GLU A 188 11.03 7.84 -13.63
CA GLU A 188 11.82 7.28 -12.53
C GLU A 188 11.80 5.74 -12.54
N VAL A 189 10.82 5.11 -13.20
CA VAL A 189 10.69 3.65 -13.25
C VAL A 189 11.73 3.01 -14.18
N GLU A 190 12.38 1.96 -13.69
CA GLU A 190 13.43 1.24 -14.42
C GLU A 190 13.28 -0.27 -14.24
N ILE A 191 13.72 -1.04 -15.25
CA ILE A 191 13.87 -2.50 -15.12
C ILE A 191 14.95 -2.76 -14.07
N GLY A 192 14.68 -3.67 -13.14
CA GLY A 192 15.57 -3.98 -12.04
C GLY A 192 15.35 -3.13 -10.78
N MET A 193 14.43 -2.16 -10.80
CA MET A 193 14.07 -1.37 -9.62
C MET A 193 13.47 -2.26 -8.52
N ASN A 194 13.92 -2.06 -7.28
CA ASN A 194 13.34 -2.72 -6.12
C ASN A 194 12.04 -2.01 -5.69
N VAL A 195 11.01 -2.81 -5.45
CA VAL A 195 9.67 -2.35 -5.09
C VAL A 195 9.13 -3.17 -3.92
N GLU A 196 8.25 -2.56 -3.13
CA GLU A 196 7.54 -3.20 -2.02
C GLU A 196 6.02 -3.11 -2.22
N PRO A 197 5.25 -4.13 -1.80
CA PRO A 197 3.80 -4.11 -1.85
C PRO A 197 3.20 -2.99 -0.98
N THR A 198 2.12 -2.40 -1.48
CA THR A 198 1.33 -1.39 -0.75
C THR A 198 -0.15 -1.59 -1.04
N PHE A 199 -0.96 -1.61 0.02
CA PHE A 199 -2.40 -1.79 -0.10
C PHE A 199 -3.08 -0.48 -0.53
N ARG A 200 -3.88 -0.52 -1.61
CA ARG A 200 -4.43 0.68 -2.26
C ARG A 200 -5.90 0.51 -2.63
N LYS A 201 -6.63 1.63 -2.61
CA LYS A 201 -7.95 1.71 -3.24
C LYS A 201 -7.74 1.80 -4.75
N LEU A 202 -8.27 0.84 -5.50
CA LEU A 202 -8.23 0.86 -6.96
C LEU A 202 -9.31 1.79 -7.51
N PHE A 203 -10.56 1.59 -7.09
CA PHE A 203 -11.71 2.41 -7.51
C PHE A 203 -12.88 2.27 -6.54
N THR A 204 -13.91 3.10 -6.72
CA THR A 204 -15.23 2.97 -6.08
C THR A 204 -16.28 2.82 -7.17
N ALA A 205 -17.19 1.86 -7.01
CA ALA A 205 -18.34 1.68 -7.89
C ALA A 205 -19.57 1.30 -7.05
N ASP A 206 -20.71 1.95 -7.31
CA ASP A 206 -21.96 1.78 -6.53
C ASP A 206 -21.78 1.90 -5.00
N GLY A 207 -20.91 2.81 -4.56
CA GLY A 207 -20.59 2.99 -3.13
C GLY A 207 -19.68 1.92 -2.53
N ILE A 208 -19.24 0.92 -3.31
CA ILE A 208 -18.34 -0.14 -2.87
C ILE A 208 -16.91 0.24 -3.24
N HIS A 209 -16.05 0.34 -2.23
CA HIS A 209 -14.62 0.57 -2.42
C HIS A 209 -13.92 -0.74 -2.76
N ASN A 210 -13.24 -0.78 -3.91
CA ASN A 210 -12.42 -1.90 -4.30
C ASN A 210 -10.96 -1.62 -3.93
N TYR A 211 -10.43 -2.44 -3.03
CA TYR A 211 -9.02 -2.39 -2.62
C TYR A 211 -8.28 -3.61 -3.15
N PHE A 212 -7.02 -3.41 -3.48
CA PHE A 212 -6.07 -4.47 -3.79
C PHE A 212 -4.64 -3.95 -3.61
N TRP A 213 -3.68 -4.83 -3.76
CA TRP A 213 -2.27 -4.49 -3.67
C TRP A 213 -1.77 -3.83 -4.95
N LYS A 214 -0.87 -2.86 -4.77
CA LYS A 214 0.04 -2.30 -5.78
C LYS A 214 1.47 -2.53 -5.28
N VAL A 215 2.46 -2.11 -6.05
CA VAL A 215 3.84 -1.96 -5.54
C VAL A 215 4.28 -0.51 -5.61
N ARG A 216 5.23 -0.12 -4.78
CA ARG A 216 5.90 1.18 -4.86
C ARG A 216 7.40 1.00 -4.78
N PRO A 217 8.21 1.92 -5.33
CA PRO A 217 9.66 1.89 -5.13
C PRO A 217 10.00 1.87 -3.64
N ILE A 218 10.99 1.06 -3.25
CA ILE A 218 11.54 1.13 -1.90
C ILE A 218 12.23 2.48 -1.77
N ARG A 219 11.75 3.31 -0.83
CA ARG A 219 12.38 4.58 -0.52
C ARG A 219 13.59 4.31 0.37
N SER A 220 14.75 4.07 -0.24
CA SER A 220 16.02 4.07 0.48
C SER A 220 16.31 5.48 0.99
N THR A 221 16.86 5.58 2.20
CA THR A 221 17.57 6.77 2.64
C THR A 221 18.67 7.04 1.61
N LYS A 222 18.58 8.16 0.88
CA LYS A 222 19.82 8.74 0.33
C LYS A 222 20.68 9.08 1.54
N GLU A 223 21.81 8.38 1.69
CA GLU A 223 22.90 8.81 2.58
C GLU A 223 23.35 10.24 2.23
#